data_AF-A0A9E0LN27-F1
#
_entry.id   AF-A0A9E0LN27-F1
#
_cell.length_a   1.000
_cell.length_b   1.000
_cell.length_c   1.000
_cell.angle_alpha   90.00
_cell.angle_beta   90.00
_cell.angle_gamma   90.00
#
_symmetry.space_group_name_H-M   'P 1'
#
loop_
_entity.id
_entity.type
_entity.pdbx_description
1 polymer ?
#
loop_
_entity_poly.entity_id
_entity_poly.type
_entity_poly.pdbx_seq_one_letter_code
_entity_poly.pdbx_strand_id
1 'polypeptide(L)'
;MTNTLSDAPPNQIGQNEVDCAASSLAGMLLLTGLAYALPFALYPTTHAFNGPTSPEILNLNFLVGWMGLAHFVYAYYGQAKALSRARKKIAPFLALLIVGAAVLLTLRHFLGYMMFSFLMWIYFLPHFVRAEILFTNTLNEKPEASASAGVYIFPALAFAFFTFALFGPVEIISNRWNLILLAEVTIGAGFALNLRRQLKDKQLSKYALLAVALIAEGMVWATYRQYMVFQFQQGIYVFHIAMASFYHYLRSYDYACRMGISRGQPVNKMFVPGILAVNVSVIAIAYCLTNYFADAPTRFVFDVSFFTFWVGLHQYASDVFNWLKRKA
;
A
#
# COMPACT_ATOMS: atom_id res chain seq x y z
N MET A 1 19.08 -28.59 -45.32
CA MET A 1 19.78 -28.37 -44.04
C MET A 1 18.83 -27.62 -43.12
N THR A 2 18.13 -28.37 -42.27
CA THR A 2 17.14 -27.89 -41.30
C THR A 2 17.87 -27.57 -40.00
N ASN A 3 17.95 -26.29 -39.63
CA ASN A 3 18.41 -25.88 -38.30
C ASN A 3 17.27 -26.08 -37.29
N THR A 4 17.44 -27.09 -36.45
CA THR A 4 16.68 -27.34 -35.24
C THR A 4 17.00 -26.27 -34.19
N LEU A 5 16.05 -25.36 -33.92
CA LEU A 5 16.00 -24.58 -32.69
C LEU A 5 15.30 -25.42 -31.62
N SER A 6 16.01 -26.41 -31.10
CA SER A 6 15.76 -27.03 -29.79
C SER A 6 17.04 -26.87 -28.99
N ASP A 7 16.88 -26.67 -27.69
CA ASP A 7 17.90 -26.73 -26.63
C ASP A 7 18.17 -25.39 -25.93
N ALA A 8 17.08 -24.72 -25.50
CA ALA A 8 17.14 -24.00 -24.23
C ALA A 8 16.77 -25.00 -23.12
N PRO A 9 17.67 -25.29 -22.15
CA PRO A 9 17.37 -26.24 -21.10
C PRO A 9 16.21 -25.72 -20.22
N PRO A 10 15.23 -26.57 -19.86
CA PRO A 10 14.03 -26.19 -19.12
C PRO A 10 14.30 -25.61 -17.71
N ASN A 11 15.55 -25.68 -17.23
CA ASN A 11 15.95 -25.17 -15.91
C ASN A 11 16.28 -23.67 -15.84
N GLN A 12 16.28 -22.93 -16.95
CA GLN A 12 16.50 -21.47 -16.89
C GLN A 12 15.29 -20.67 -16.40
N ILE A 13 14.07 -21.23 -16.44
CA ILE A 13 12.89 -20.55 -15.91
C ILE A 13 12.94 -20.50 -14.38
N GLY A 14 13.45 -21.54 -13.73
CA GLY A 14 13.63 -21.58 -12.28
C GLY A 14 14.80 -20.76 -11.75
N GLN A 15 15.83 -20.50 -12.58
CA GLN A 15 17.00 -19.67 -12.19
C GLN A 15 16.83 -18.18 -12.53
N ASN A 16 15.97 -17.83 -13.49
CA ASN A 16 15.63 -16.44 -13.82
C ASN A 16 14.48 -15.86 -12.97
N GLU A 17 13.90 -16.64 -12.06
CA GLU A 17 13.09 -16.16 -10.92
C GLU A 17 13.96 -15.44 -9.87
N VAL A 18 15.05 -14.79 -10.28
CA VAL A 18 15.90 -13.94 -9.43
C VAL A 18 15.01 -12.92 -8.73
N ASP A 19 14.80 -13.16 -7.44
CA ASP A 19 14.41 -12.31 -6.32
C ASP A 19 14.01 -10.85 -6.63
N CYS A 20 13.03 -10.61 -7.49
CA CYS A 20 12.46 -9.26 -7.59
C CYS A 20 11.87 -8.79 -6.23
N ALA A 21 11.59 -9.71 -5.31
CA ALA A 21 11.28 -9.37 -3.91
C ALA A 21 12.47 -8.67 -3.20
N ALA A 22 13.71 -9.13 -3.40
CA ALA A 22 14.90 -8.50 -2.83
C ALA A 22 15.17 -7.13 -3.46
N SER A 23 15.01 -6.99 -4.78
CA SER A 23 15.13 -5.70 -5.47
C SER A 23 14.09 -4.69 -4.98
N SER A 24 12.83 -5.11 -4.86
CA SER A 24 11.75 -4.29 -4.26
C SER A 24 12.05 -3.91 -2.81
N LEU A 25 12.58 -4.84 -2.02
CA LEU A 25 12.96 -4.59 -0.62
C LEU A 25 14.10 -3.56 -0.53
N ALA A 26 15.17 -3.75 -1.30
CA ALA A 26 16.29 -2.82 -1.36
C ALA A 26 15.85 -1.44 -1.85
N GLY A 27 15.04 -1.39 -2.91
CA GLY A 27 14.48 -0.14 -3.41
C GLY A 27 13.62 0.58 -2.38
N MET A 28 12.79 -0.15 -1.62
CA MET A 28 11.99 0.43 -0.54
C MET A 28 12.86 1.04 0.57
N LEU A 29 13.92 0.33 1.00
CA LEU A 29 14.86 0.84 2.00
C LEU A 29 15.60 2.08 1.51
N LEU A 30 16.08 2.07 0.26
CA LEU A 30 16.76 3.20 -0.35
C LEU A 30 15.83 4.41 -0.53
N LEU A 31 14.60 4.21 -1.00
CA LEU A 31 13.61 5.30 -1.15
C LEU A 31 13.24 5.91 0.20
N THR A 32 13.08 5.08 1.23
CA THR A 32 12.83 5.55 2.59
C THR A 32 14.02 6.38 3.09
N GLY A 33 15.24 5.86 2.99
CA GLY A 33 16.45 6.59 3.39
C GLY A 33 16.65 7.89 2.61
N LEU A 34 16.45 7.87 1.30
CA LEU A 34 16.53 9.06 0.44
C LEU A 34 15.52 10.12 0.86
N ALA A 35 14.27 9.73 1.13
CA ALA A 35 13.22 10.66 1.55
C ALA A 35 13.58 11.43 2.84
N TYR A 36 14.18 10.73 3.82
CA TYR A 36 14.69 11.35 5.05
C TYR A 36 15.95 12.18 4.82
N ALA A 37 16.80 11.80 3.87
CA ALA A 37 18.09 12.44 3.62
C ALA A 37 18.02 13.64 2.65
N LEU A 38 16.84 13.97 2.11
CA LEU A 38 16.70 15.11 1.19
C LEU A 38 17.10 16.42 1.90
N PRO A 39 18.03 17.20 1.33
CA PRO A 39 18.52 18.44 1.96
C PRO A 39 17.56 19.62 1.80
N PHE A 40 16.34 19.39 1.33
CA PHE A 40 15.31 20.39 1.07
C PHE A 40 13.92 19.84 1.39
N ALA A 41 12.98 20.73 1.68
CA ALA A 41 11.58 20.38 1.88
C ALA A 41 10.84 20.28 0.54
N LEU A 42 10.21 19.14 0.29
CA LEU A 42 9.30 18.93 -0.84
C LEU A 42 7.90 19.47 -0.55
N TYR A 43 7.52 19.51 0.73
CA TYR A 43 6.22 19.96 1.19
C TYR A 43 6.38 21.07 2.24
N PRO A 44 5.91 22.29 1.98
CA PRO A 44 6.28 23.48 2.75
C PRO A 44 5.47 23.66 4.05
N THR A 45 4.37 22.93 4.22
CA THR A 45 3.40 23.21 5.29
C THR A 45 3.03 21.98 6.08
N THR A 46 2.99 22.10 7.41
CA THR A 46 2.37 21.11 8.27
C THR A 46 0.86 21.29 8.23
N HIS A 47 0.10 20.19 8.21
CA HIS A 47 -1.36 20.30 8.32
C HIS A 47 -1.71 20.87 9.70
N ALA A 48 -2.59 21.88 9.77
CA ALA A 48 -2.88 22.62 11.01
C ALA A 48 -3.30 21.71 12.19
N PHE A 49 -3.92 20.57 11.89
CA PHE A 49 -4.38 19.59 12.88
C PHE A 49 -3.33 18.55 13.32
N ASN A 50 -2.17 18.49 12.64
CA ASN A 50 -1.11 17.53 12.93
C ASN A 50 0.00 18.10 13.84
N GLY A 51 -0.10 19.38 14.21
CA GLY A 51 0.97 20.09 14.90
C GLY A 51 2.21 20.29 14.00
N PRO A 52 3.32 20.80 14.55
CA PRO A 52 4.56 20.91 13.79
C PRO A 52 5.10 19.52 13.49
N THR A 53 5.12 19.09 12.23
CA THR A 53 5.71 17.84 11.74
C THR A 53 7.09 18.13 11.16
N SER A 54 8.06 17.22 11.34
CA SER A 54 9.42 17.44 10.82
C SER A 54 9.43 17.45 9.28
N PRO A 55 10.31 18.24 8.64
CA PRO A 55 10.43 18.29 7.17
C PRO A 55 10.68 16.92 6.53
N GLU A 56 11.40 16.04 7.22
CA GLU A 56 11.73 14.70 6.73
C GLU A 56 10.49 13.79 6.66
N ILE A 57 9.62 13.86 7.67
CA ILE A 57 8.33 13.13 7.67
C ILE A 57 7.41 13.69 6.58
N LEU A 58 7.43 15.01 6.36
CA LEU A 58 6.67 15.63 5.28
C LEU A 58 7.19 15.20 3.90
N ASN A 59 8.50 15.12 3.71
CA ASN A 59 9.14 14.59 2.49
C ASN A 59 8.76 13.13 2.25
N LEU A 60 8.81 12.29 3.29
CA LEU A 60 8.42 10.89 3.19
C LEU A 60 6.95 10.76 2.79
N ASN A 61 6.05 11.45 3.47
CA ASN A 61 4.63 11.46 3.13
C ASN A 61 4.38 11.95 1.70
N PHE A 62 5.08 13.00 1.28
CA PHE A 62 4.96 13.56 -0.06
C PHE A 62 5.36 12.52 -1.12
N LEU A 63 6.52 11.90 -0.97
CA LEU A 63 7.00 10.89 -1.92
C LEU A 63 6.10 9.65 -1.94
N VAL A 64 5.68 9.14 -0.76
CA VAL A 64 4.72 8.03 -0.66
C VAL A 64 3.43 8.37 -1.37
N GLY A 65 2.87 9.55 -1.11
CA GLY A 65 1.60 9.98 -1.67
C GLY A 65 1.61 10.03 -3.20
N TRP A 66 2.66 10.61 -3.78
CA TRP A 66 2.74 10.83 -5.23
C TRP A 66 3.25 9.65 -6.02
N MET A 67 4.14 8.83 -5.44
CA MET A 67 4.42 7.50 -5.99
C MET A 67 3.17 6.61 -5.94
N GLY A 68 2.36 6.73 -4.89
CA GLY A 68 1.06 6.07 -4.81
C GLY A 68 0.09 6.53 -5.89
N LEU A 69 0.00 7.83 -6.15
CA LEU A 69 -0.83 8.35 -7.23
C LEU A 69 -0.36 7.85 -8.60
N ALA A 70 0.95 7.81 -8.85
CA ALA A 70 1.51 7.22 -10.07
C ALA A 70 1.13 5.74 -10.20
N HIS A 71 1.23 4.97 -9.12
CA HIS A 71 0.77 3.59 -9.08
C HIS A 71 -0.74 3.46 -9.40
N PHE A 72 -1.59 4.33 -8.85
CA PHE A 72 -3.03 4.32 -9.13
C PHE A 72 -3.34 4.60 -10.61
N VAL A 73 -2.60 5.50 -11.27
CA VAL A 73 -2.74 5.74 -12.72
C VAL A 73 -2.54 4.44 -13.51
N TYR A 74 -1.49 3.68 -13.21
CA TYR A 74 -1.24 2.39 -13.85
C TYR A 74 -2.33 1.36 -13.55
N ALA A 75 -2.78 1.29 -12.30
CA ALA A 75 -3.81 0.34 -11.88
C ALA A 75 -5.16 0.63 -12.57
N TYR A 76 -5.58 1.90 -12.61
CA TYR A 76 -6.80 2.32 -13.31
C TYR A 76 -6.72 2.08 -14.82
N TYR A 77 -5.56 2.36 -15.43
CA TYR A 77 -5.35 2.03 -16.84
C TYR A 77 -5.52 0.53 -17.11
N GLY A 78 -4.98 -0.33 -16.24
CA GLY A 78 -5.15 -1.78 -16.33
C GLY A 78 -6.61 -2.23 -16.20
N GLN A 79 -7.34 -1.70 -15.21
CA GLN A 79 -8.76 -1.99 -15.00
C GLN A 79 -9.61 -1.52 -16.18
N ALA A 80 -9.41 -0.29 -16.66
CA ALA A 80 -10.12 0.28 -17.79
C ALA A 80 -9.88 -0.54 -19.07
N LYS A 81 -8.62 -0.94 -19.35
CA LYS A 81 -8.28 -1.79 -20.50
C LYS A 81 -8.92 -3.18 -20.43
N ALA A 82 -9.03 -3.76 -19.23
CA ALA A 82 -9.70 -5.04 -19.04
C ALA A 82 -11.21 -4.93 -19.26
N LEU A 83 -11.85 -3.86 -18.78
CA LEU A 83 -13.28 -3.63 -18.97
C LEU A 83 -13.64 -3.18 -20.39
N SER A 84 -12.78 -2.41 -21.07
CA SER A 84 -13.03 -1.95 -22.44
C SER A 84 -13.08 -3.10 -23.44
N ARG A 85 -12.25 -4.13 -23.24
CA ARG A 85 -12.35 -5.40 -23.98
C ARG A 85 -13.71 -6.08 -23.82
N ALA A 86 -14.38 -5.88 -22.69
CA ALA A 86 -15.72 -6.39 -22.43
C ALA A 86 -16.85 -5.45 -22.89
N ARG A 87 -16.54 -4.26 -23.45
CA ARG A 87 -17.38 -3.15 -23.97
C ARG A 87 -18.55 -2.65 -23.09
N LYS A 88 -19.34 -3.53 -22.46
CA LYS A 88 -20.55 -3.23 -21.67
C LYS A 88 -20.28 -2.71 -20.24
N LYS A 89 -19.02 -2.69 -19.79
CA LYS A 89 -18.69 -2.49 -18.36
C LYS A 89 -17.93 -1.21 -18.02
N ILE A 90 -17.49 -0.42 -19.02
CA ILE A 90 -16.68 0.78 -18.76
C ILE A 90 -17.53 1.96 -18.24
N ALA A 91 -18.68 2.22 -18.86
CA ALA A 91 -19.60 3.28 -18.42
C ALA A 91 -20.10 3.07 -16.98
N PRO A 92 -20.62 1.89 -16.57
CA PRO A 92 -21.04 1.69 -15.19
C PRO A 92 -19.87 1.73 -14.20
N PHE A 93 -18.66 1.33 -14.61
CA PHE A 93 -17.46 1.47 -13.77
C PHE A 93 -17.13 2.93 -13.47
N LEU A 94 -17.10 3.79 -14.49
CA LEU A 94 -16.82 5.22 -14.32
C LEU A 94 -17.91 5.91 -13.49
N ALA A 95 -19.18 5.60 -13.74
CA ALA A 95 -20.30 6.15 -12.98
C ALA A 95 -20.21 5.78 -11.49
N LEU A 96 -19.97 4.51 -11.18
CA LEU A 96 -19.78 4.06 -9.80
C LEU A 96 -18.55 4.69 -9.15
N LEU A 97 -17.45 4.86 -9.90
CA LEU A 97 -16.24 5.51 -9.39
C LEU A 97 -16.50 6.97 -8.97
N ILE A 98 -17.27 7.72 -9.77
CA ILE A 98 -17.67 9.09 -9.43
C ILE A 98 -18.53 9.11 -8.16
N VAL A 99 -19.49 8.19 -8.04
CA VAL A 99 -20.32 8.05 -6.82
C VAL A 99 -19.45 7.71 -5.60
N GLY A 100 -18.53 6.76 -5.74
CA GLY A 100 -17.59 6.39 -4.68
C GLY A 100 -16.71 7.56 -4.25
N ALA A 101 -16.19 8.34 -5.20
CA ALA A 101 -15.42 9.55 -4.89
C ALA A 101 -16.25 10.57 -4.10
N ALA A 102 -17.49 10.83 -4.51
CA ALA A 102 -18.39 11.75 -3.81
C ALA A 102 -18.69 11.27 -2.37
N VAL A 103 -18.96 9.97 -2.19
CA VAL A 103 -19.19 9.37 -0.86
C VAL A 103 -17.95 9.49 0.01
N LEU A 104 -16.76 9.15 -0.51
CA LEU A 104 -15.51 9.24 0.24
C LEU A 104 -15.15 10.68 0.62
N LEU A 105 -15.38 11.65 -0.26
CA LEU A 105 -15.21 13.07 0.06
C LEU A 105 -16.17 13.50 1.17
N THR A 106 -17.42 13.07 1.11
CA THR A 106 -18.44 13.36 2.12
C THR A 106 -18.05 12.74 3.47
N LEU A 107 -17.64 11.47 3.48
CA LEU A 107 -17.15 10.78 4.68
C LEU A 107 -15.93 11.47 5.28
N ARG A 108 -14.96 11.88 4.44
CA ARG A 108 -13.77 12.62 4.90
C ARG A 108 -14.14 13.96 5.52
N HIS A 109 -15.13 14.66 4.96
CA HIS A 109 -15.61 15.92 5.51
C HIS A 109 -16.22 15.74 6.91
N PHE A 110 -17.08 14.73 7.10
CA PHE A 110 -17.75 14.49 8.39
C PHE A 110 -16.86 13.85 9.46
N LEU A 111 -15.97 12.93 9.09
CA LEU A 111 -15.09 12.23 10.02
C LEU A 111 -13.81 13.01 10.36
N GLY A 112 -13.47 14.01 9.54
CA GLY A 112 -12.18 14.67 9.59
C GLY A 112 -11.04 13.79 9.08
N TYR A 113 -9.87 14.41 8.88
CA TYR A 113 -8.70 13.76 8.25
C TYR A 113 -8.21 12.51 8.99
N MET A 114 -8.07 12.59 10.32
CA MET A 114 -7.44 11.53 11.11
C MET A 114 -8.28 10.25 11.15
N MET A 115 -9.56 10.37 11.52
CA MET A 115 -10.46 9.22 11.59
C MET A 115 -10.71 8.61 10.22
N PHE A 116 -10.90 9.45 9.19
CA PHE A 116 -11.02 8.98 7.82
C PHE A 116 -9.78 8.18 7.38
N SER A 117 -8.58 8.73 7.61
CA SER A 117 -7.32 8.07 7.25
C SER A 117 -7.16 6.72 7.94
N PHE A 118 -7.48 6.64 9.22
CA PHE A 118 -7.44 5.39 9.99
C PHE A 118 -8.37 4.32 9.38
N LEU A 119 -9.63 4.68 9.12
CA LEU A 119 -10.61 3.75 8.54
C LEU A 119 -10.23 3.31 7.12
N MET A 120 -9.69 4.22 6.30
CA MET A 120 -9.25 3.90 4.94
C MET A 120 -8.07 2.93 4.94
N TRP A 121 -7.11 3.05 5.87
CA TRP A 121 -6.04 2.08 5.99
C TRP A 121 -6.54 0.68 6.40
N ILE A 122 -7.47 0.60 7.36
CA ILE A 122 -8.09 -0.68 7.74
C ILE A 122 -8.85 -1.29 6.55
N TYR A 123 -9.59 -0.48 5.80
CA TYR A 123 -10.32 -0.92 4.62
C TYR A 123 -9.38 -1.39 3.50
N PHE A 124 -8.24 -0.74 3.33
CA PHE A 124 -7.28 -1.03 2.26
C PHE A 124 -6.36 -2.23 2.56
N LEU A 125 -5.99 -2.47 3.82
CA LEU A 125 -5.03 -3.53 4.17
C LEU A 125 -5.40 -4.93 3.67
N PRO A 126 -6.67 -5.37 3.71
CA PRO A 126 -7.06 -6.63 3.11
C PRO A 126 -6.76 -6.72 1.61
N HIS A 127 -6.89 -5.61 0.87
CA HIS A 127 -6.52 -5.55 -0.53
C HIS A 127 -5.01 -5.55 -0.72
N PHE A 128 -4.28 -4.79 0.08
CA PHE A 128 -2.83 -4.76 0.05
C PHE A 128 -2.25 -6.18 0.16
N VAL A 129 -2.68 -6.95 1.16
CA VAL A 129 -2.22 -8.33 1.36
C VAL A 129 -2.64 -9.24 0.20
N ARG A 130 -3.84 -9.04 -0.36
CA ARG A 130 -4.34 -9.80 -1.51
C ARG A 130 -3.53 -9.53 -2.78
N ALA A 131 -3.15 -8.28 -3.01
CA ALA A 131 -2.28 -7.89 -4.10
C ALA A 131 -0.85 -8.43 -3.91
N GLU A 132 -0.30 -8.38 -2.70
CA GLU A 132 1.03 -8.94 -2.43
C GLU A 132 1.09 -10.47 -2.60
N ILE A 133 0.04 -11.19 -2.20
CA ILE A 133 -0.08 -12.63 -2.49
C ILE A 133 -0.11 -12.87 -4.00
N LEU A 134 -0.90 -12.07 -4.75
CA LEU A 134 -0.92 -12.15 -6.22
C LEU A 134 0.46 -11.89 -6.82
N PHE A 135 1.22 -10.93 -6.31
CA PHE A 135 2.57 -10.63 -6.80
C PHE A 135 3.59 -11.72 -6.46
N THR A 136 3.29 -12.55 -5.45
CA THR A 136 4.17 -13.62 -4.97
C THR A 136 3.91 -14.94 -5.71
N ASN A 137 2.64 -15.25 -6.01
CA ASN A 137 2.28 -16.54 -6.60
C ASN A 137 2.79 -16.66 -8.05
N THR A 138 3.30 -17.85 -8.39
CA THR A 138 3.65 -18.20 -9.77
C THR A 138 2.40 -18.48 -10.59
N LEU A 139 2.48 -18.29 -11.91
CA LEU A 139 1.36 -18.37 -12.87
C LEU A 139 0.56 -19.67 -12.84
N ASN A 140 1.12 -20.74 -12.29
CA ASN A 140 0.54 -22.09 -12.31
C ASN A 140 -0.01 -22.56 -10.95
N GLU A 141 0.13 -21.78 -9.88
CA GLU A 141 -0.42 -22.16 -8.57
C GLU A 141 -1.85 -21.65 -8.41
N LYS A 142 -2.79 -22.59 -8.20
CA LYS A 142 -4.17 -22.24 -7.85
C LYS A 142 -4.16 -21.47 -6.52
N PRO A 143 -4.82 -20.31 -6.44
CA PRO A 143 -4.68 -19.43 -5.28
C PRO A 143 -5.65 -19.84 -4.17
N GLU A 144 -5.66 -21.11 -3.77
CA GLU A 144 -6.51 -21.62 -2.69
C GLU A 144 -6.16 -20.96 -1.34
N ALA A 145 -4.87 -20.67 -1.12
CA ALA A 145 -4.39 -19.90 0.03
C ALA A 145 -4.97 -18.47 0.08
N SER A 146 -5.31 -17.90 -1.09
CA SER A 146 -5.88 -16.55 -1.21
C SER A 146 -7.40 -16.49 -0.91
N ALA A 147 -8.07 -17.62 -0.70
CA ALA A 147 -9.53 -17.61 -0.54
C ALA A 147 -10.00 -17.41 0.91
N SER A 148 -9.14 -17.65 1.91
CA SER A 148 -9.53 -17.55 3.32
C SER A 148 -9.47 -16.10 3.81
N ALA A 149 -10.61 -15.59 4.33
CA ALA A 149 -10.71 -14.24 4.87
C ALA A 149 -9.68 -13.93 5.97
N GLY A 150 -9.29 -14.95 6.75
CA GLY A 150 -8.35 -14.80 7.86
C GLY A 150 -6.93 -14.38 7.47
N VAL A 151 -6.52 -14.65 6.23
CA VAL A 151 -5.20 -14.25 5.69
C VAL A 151 -5.09 -12.72 5.56
N TYR A 152 -6.22 -12.06 5.28
CA TYR A 152 -6.26 -10.62 5.02
C TYR A 152 -6.68 -9.80 6.23
N ILE A 153 -7.55 -10.37 7.06
CA ILE A 153 -8.14 -9.67 8.21
C ILE A 153 -7.11 -9.55 9.34
N PHE A 154 -6.29 -10.58 9.59
CA PHE A 154 -5.36 -10.55 10.71
C PHE A 154 -4.30 -9.43 10.60
N PRO A 155 -3.66 -9.19 9.44
CA PRO A 155 -2.79 -8.02 9.26
C PRO A 155 -3.50 -6.68 9.48
N ALA A 156 -4.77 -6.55 9.08
CA ALA A 156 -5.56 -5.35 9.34
C ALA A 156 -5.83 -5.14 10.83
N LEU A 157 -6.12 -6.22 11.58
CA LEU A 157 -6.27 -6.17 13.04
C LEU A 157 -4.96 -5.81 13.74
N ALA A 158 -3.84 -6.38 13.30
CA ALA A 158 -2.51 -6.05 13.85
C ALA A 158 -2.16 -4.58 13.62
N PHE A 159 -2.47 -4.04 12.44
CA PHE A 159 -2.27 -2.62 12.16
C PHE A 159 -3.20 -1.71 12.96
N ALA A 160 -4.46 -2.12 13.16
CA ALA A 160 -5.39 -1.39 14.01
C ALA A 160 -4.89 -1.36 15.46
N PHE A 161 -4.40 -2.49 15.98
CA PHE A 161 -3.75 -2.57 17.29
C PHE A 161 -2.55 -1.62 17.37
N PHE A 162 -1.64 -1.68 16.40
CA PHE A 162 -0.44 -0.83 16.37
C PHE A 162 -0.78 0.65 16.34
N THR A 163 -1.76 1.04 15.52
CA THR A 163 -2.22 2.43 15.45
C THR A 163 -2.85 2.86 16.78
N PHE A 164 -3.64 1.99 17.42
CA PHE A 164 -4.21 2.25 18.73
C PHE A 164 -3.13 2.32 19.82
N ALA A 165 -2.08 1.51 19.74
CA ALA A 165 -0.93 1.57 20.64
C ALA A 165 -0.18 2.91 20.52
N LEU A 166 -0.14 3.51 19.32
CA LEU A 166 0.50 4.81 19.09
C LEU A 166 -0.40 6.02 19.42
N PHE A 167 -1.70 5.93 19.19
CA PHE A 167 -2.60 7.11 19.25
C PHE A 167 -3.79 6.96 20.19
N GLY A 168 -3.97 5.79 20.81
CA GLY A 168 -5.02 5.56 21.79
C GLY A 168 -4.87 6.43 23.04
N PRO A 169 -5.93 6.53 23.86
CA PRO A 169 -5.89 7.28 25.12
C PRO A 169 -4.73 6.81 26.00
N VAL A 170 -3.94 7.76 26.48
CA VAL A 170 -2.71 7.47 27.24
C VAL A 170 -3.04 6.70 28.51
N GLU A 171 -4.17 6.98 29.14
CA GLU A 171 -4.68 6.31 30.35
C GLU A 171 -4.92 4.81 30.11
N ILE A 172 -5.33 4.45 28.90
CA ILE A 172 -5.57 3.06 28.51
C ILE A 172 -4.26 2.38 28.16
N ILE A 173 -3.44 3.01 27.30
CA ILE A 173 -2.23 2.41 26.73
C ILE A 173 -1.06 2.33 27.73
N SER A 174 -0.96 3.30 28.64
CA SER A 174 0.10 3.33 29.68
C SER A 174 -0.10 2.26 30.76
N ASN A 175 -1.32 1.73 30.91
CA ASN A 175 -1.58 0.60 31.79
C ASN A 175 -1.12 -0.70 31.11
N ARG A 176 -0.05 -1.31 31.66
CA ARG A 176 0.57 -2.53 31.12
C ARG A 176 -0.40 -3.71 31.02
N TRP A 177 -1.35 -3.83 31.94
CA TRP A 177 -2.35 -4.91 31.90
C TRP A 177 -3.33 -4.73 30.76
N ASN A 178 -3.79 -3.50 30.51
CA ASN A 178 -4.66 -3.21 29.37
C ASN A 178 -3.94 -3.49 28.04
N LEU A 179 -2.67 -3.13 27.94
CA LEU A 179 -1.85 -3.38 26.75
C LEU A 179 -1.66 -4.88 26.50
N ILE A 180 -1.34 -5.66 27.54
CA ILE A 180 -1.21 -7.12 27.45
C ILE A 180 -2.55 -7.73 27.03
N LEU A 181 -3.65 -7.36 27.69
CA LEU A 181 -4.98 -7.88 27.37
C LEU A 181 -5.35 -7.58 25.91
N LEU A 182 -5.11 -6.35 25.44
CA LEU A 182 -5.41 -5.97 24.07
C LEU A 182 -4.54 -6.74 23.05
N ALA A 183 -3.26 -6.96 23.36
CA ALA A 183 -2.37 -7.76 22.53
C ALA A 183 -2.81 -9.24 22.49
N GLU A 184 -3.17 -9.81 23.63
CA GLU A 184 -3.69 -11.18 23.74
C GLU A 184 -5.00 -11.36 22.99
N VAL A 185 -5.94 -10.41 23.10
CA VAL A 185 -7.19 -10.43 22.32
C VAL A 185 -6.89 -10.37 20.83
N THR A 186 -5.95 -9.53 20.41
CA THR A 186 -5.55 -9.41 18.98
C THR A 186 -4.91 -10.70 18.47
N ILE A 187 -3.99 -11.29 19.23
CA ILE A 187 -3.35 -12.58 18.90
C ILE A 187 -4.37 -13.72 18.93
N GLY A 188 -5.27 -13.74 19.91
CA GLY A 188 -6.37 -14.70 20.03
C GLY A 188 -7.30 -14.66 18.82
N ALA A 189 -7.65 -13.45 18.35
CA ALA A 189 -8.36 -13.26 17.08
C ALA A 189 -7.55 -13.81 15.90
N GLY A 190 -6.22 -13.60 15.88
CA GLY A 190 -5.32 -14.23 14.91
C GLY A 190 -5.42 -15.77 14.91
N PHE A 191 -5.40 -16.41 16.08
CA PHE A 191 -5.58 -17.86 16.19
C PHE A 191 -6.94 -18.32 15.66
N ALA A 192 -8.02 -17.59 15.97
CA ALA A 192 -9.35 -17.85 15.40
C ALA A 192 -9.37 -17.69 13.87
N LEU A 193 -8.51 -16.83 13.32
CA LEU A 193 -8.29 -16.62 11.88
C LEU A 193 -7.22 -17.53 11.28
N ASN A 194 -6.92 -18.67 11.92
CA ASN A 194 -5.96 -19.69 11.46
C ASN A 194 -4.48 -19.26 11.46
N LEU A 195 -4.06 -18.31 12.29
CA LEU A 195 -2.65 -17.85 12.39
C LEU A 195 -1.65 -19.01 12.46
N ARG A 196 -1.93 -20.06 13.25
CA ARG A 196 -1.05 -21.24 13.38
C ARG A 196 -0.77 -21.93 12.03
N ARG A 197 -1.78 -22.01 11.16
CA ARG A 197 -1.62 -22.58 9.82
C ARG A 197 -0.86 -21.62 8.92
N GLN A 198 -1.17 -20.32 8.98
CA GLN A 198 -0.49 -19.30 8.19
C GLN A 198 1.02 -19.24 8.48
N LEU A 199 1.42 -19.36 9.75
CA LEU A 199 2.84 -19.38 10.16
C LEU A 199 3.61 -20.61 9.64
N LYS A 200 2.92 -21.73 9.40
CA LYS A 200 3.53 -22.96 8.85
C LYS A 200 3.57 -22.97 7.32
N ASP A 201 2.80 -22.10 6.69
CA ASP A 201 2.68 -22.01 5.24
C ASP A 201 3.81 -21.12 4.69
N LYS A 202 4.59 -21.64 3.75
CA LYS A 202 5.76 -20.92 3.18
C LYS A 202 5.37 -19.62 2.48
N GLN A 203 4.17 -19.53 1.91
CA GLN A 203 3.70 -18.34 1.20
C GLN A 203 3.09 -17.30 2.13
N LEU A 204 2.38 -17.77 3.16
CA LEU A 204 1.61 -16.90 4.07
C LEU A 204 2.39 -16.48 5.31
N SER A 205 3.39 -17.26 5.73
CA SER A 205 4.16 -17.05 6.96
C SER A 205 4.74 -15.65 7.06
N LYS A 206 5.20 -15.05 5.96
CA LYS A 206 5.71 -13.67 5.96
C LYS A 206 4.69 -12.63 6.40
N TYR A 207 3.42 -12.75 5.98
CA TYR A 207 2.37 -11.79 6.37
C TYR A 207 1.91 -12.01 7.80
N ALA A 208 1.82 -13.28 8.21
CA ALA A 208 1.53 -13.65 9.58
C ALA A 208 2.62 -13.17 10.55
N LEU A 209 3.90 -13.35 10.19
CA LEU A 209 5.04 -12.86 10.95
C LEU A 209 5.08 -11.33 10.99
N LEU A 210 4.81 -10.65 9.87
CA LEU A 210 4.71 -9.18 9.85
C LEU A 210 3.61 -8.68 10.78
N ALA A 211 2.44 -9.32 10.79
CA ALA A 211 1.34 -8.96 11.69
C ALA A 211 1.72 -9.17 13.16
N VAL A 212 2.37 -10.30 13.49
CA VAL A 212 2.86 -10.56 14.86
C VAL A 212 3.95 -9.58 15.26
N ALA A 213 4.89 -9.27 14.37
CA ALA A 213 5.94 -8.29 14.59
C ALA A 213 5.34 -6.91 14.85
N LEU A 214 4.32 -6.50 14.10
CA LEU A 214 3.64 -5.23 14.28
C LEU A 214 2.90 -5.13 15.63
N ILE A 215 2.33 -6.23 16.12
CA ILE A 215 1.75 -6.29 17.49
C ILE A 215 2.86 -6.15 18.52
N ALA A 216 3.94 -6.92 18.40
CA ALA A 216 5.06 -6.88 19.34
C ALA A 216 5.70 -5.48 19.40
N GLU A 217 5.93 -4.87 18.24
CA GLU A 217 6.45 -3.52 18.13
C GLU A 217 5.48 -2.48 18.69
N GLY A 218 4.18 -2.62 18.44
CA GLY A 218 3.15 -1.78 19.05
C GLY A 218 3.20 -1.80 20.58
N MET A 219 3.44 -2.97 21.18
CA MET A 219 3.63 -3.08 22.63
C MET A 219 4.88 -2.35 23.13
N VAL A 220 5.97 -2.41 22.37
CA VAL A 220 7.20 -1.66 22.68
C VAL A 220 6.92 -0.17 22.65
N TRP A 221 6.34 0.36 21.57
CA TRP A 221 6.07 1.79 21.46
C TRP A 221 5.03 2.29 22.47
N ALA A 222 4.01 1.48 22.78
CA ALA A 222 3.07 1.77 23.86
C ALA A 222 3.76 1.97 25.21
N THR A 223 4.80 1.19 25.50
CA THR A 223 5.59 1.33 26.74
C THR A 223 6.30 2.68 26.84
N TYR A 224 6.75 3.21 25.70
CA TYR A 224 7.40 4.52 25.63
C TYR A 224 6.42 5.69 25.45
N ARG A 225 5.11 5.41 25.32
CA ARG A 225 4.12 6.38 24.84
C ARG A 225 4.01 7.66 25.66
N GLN A 226 4.18 7.56 26.98
CA GLN A 226 4.15 8.70 27.89
C GLN A 226 5.35 9.65 27.74
N TYR A 227 6.45 9.16 27.14
CA TYR A 227 7.67 9.92 26.90
C TYR A 227 7.75 10.47 25.47
N MET A 228 6.85 10.04 24.59
CA MET A 228 6.84 10.46 23.19
C MET A 228 6.01 11.71 23.00
N VAL A 229 6.61 12.72 22.37
CA VAL A 229 5.84 13.81 21.74
C VAL A 229 5.05 13.28 20.53
N PHE A 230 3.95 13.95 20.18
CA PHE A 230 3.06 13.51 19.11
C PHE A 230 3.77 13.36 17.75
N GLN A 231 4.74 14.23 17.47
CA GLN A 231 5.56 14.19 16.27
C GLN A 231 6.34 12.90 16.11
N PHE A 232 6.86 12.37 17.22
CA PHE A 232 7.63 11.13 17.20
C PHE A 232 6.71 9.94 16.88
N GLN A 233 5.48 9.92 17.43
CA GLN A 233 4.48 8.89 17.11
C GLN A 233 4.05 8.96 15.64
N GLN A 234 3.83 10.17 15.12
CA GLN A 234 3.57 10.36 13.69
C GLN A 234 4.73 9.85 12.85
N GLY A 235 5.97 10.11 13.25
CA GLY A 235 7.16 9.59 12.58
C GLY A 235 7.16 8.07 12.50
N ILE A 236 6.93 7.38 13.62
CA ILE A 236 6.83 5.90 13.66
C ILE A 236 5.72 5.42 12.73
N TYR A 237 4.53 6.02 12.82
CA TYR A 237 3.38 5.61 12.01
C TYR A 237 3.62 5.80 10.51
N VAL A 238 4.08 6.99 10.11
CA VAL A 238 4.35 7.35 8.71
C VAL A 238 5.47 6.50 8.14
N PHE A 239 6.51 6.19 8.93
CA PHE A 239 7.59 5.30 8.52
C PHE A 239 7.08 3.92 8.11
N HIS A 240 6.21 3.30 8.91
CA HIS A 240 5.63 1.98 8.61
C HIS A 240 4.76 2.01 7.36
N ILE A 241 3.89 3.02 7.26
CA ILE A 241 3.05 3.22 6.08
C ILE A 241 3.91 3.42 4.82
N ALA A 242 4.99 4.19 4.93
CA ALA A 242 5.89 4.47 3.81
C ALA A 242 6.61 3.21 3.32
N MET A 243 7.20 2.43 4.24
CA MET A 243 7.86 1.18 3.89
C MET A 243 6.90 0.21 3.21
N ALA A 244 5.70 0.00 3.78
CA ALA A 244 4.70 -0.87 3.18
C ALA A 244 4.29 -0.37 1.78
N SER A 245 4.08 0.94 1.64
CA SER A 245 3.65 1.56 0.38
C SER A 245 4.73 1.48 -0.70
N PHE A 246 5.97 1.89 -0.42
CA PHE A 246 7.07 1.81 -1.39
C PHE A 246 7.33 0.37 -1.82
N TYR A 247 7.35 -0.57 -0.86
CA TYR A 247 7.52 -1.98 -1.19
C TYR A 247 6.43 -2.43 -2.17
N HIS A 248 5.16 -2.12 -1.87
CA HIS A 248 4.03 -2.49 -2.72
C HIS A 248 4.09 -1.87 -4.13
N TYR A 249 4.45 -0.58 -4.23
CA TYR A 249 4.57 0.09 -5.52
C TYR A 249 5.66 -0.56 -6.38
N LEU A 250 6.83 -0.84 -5.80
CA LEU A 250 7.92 -1.51 -6.51
C LEU A 250 7.54 -2.94 -6.92
N ARG A 251 6.90 -3.70 -6.02
CA ARG A 251 6.42 -5.05 -6.30
C ARG A 251 5.41 -5.09 -7.44
N SER A 252 4.58 -4.06 -7.59
CA SER A 252 3.63 -3.96 -8.69
C SER A 252 4.32 -3.81 -10.06
N TYR A 253 5.43 -3.07 -10.13
CA TYR A 253 6.23 -2.91 -11.35
C TYR A 253 6.95 -4.22 -11.69
N ASP A 254 7.55 -4.86 -10.69
CA ASP A 254 8.21 -6.16 -10.85
C ASP A 254 7.23 -7.24 -11.33
N TYR A 255 6.02 -7.25 -10.77
CA TYR A 255 4.96 -8.16 -11.21
C TYR A 255 4.57 -7.92 -12.67
N ALA A 256 4.40 -6.67 -13.08
CA ALA A 256 4.10 -6.33 -14.47
C ALA A 256 5.21 -6.77 -15.45
N CYS A 257 6.49 -6.58 -15.08
CA CYS A 257 7.64 -7.11 -15.81
C CYS A 257 7.54 -8.64 -15.98
N ARG A 258 7.39 -9.37 -14.87
CA ARG A 258 7.30 -10.85 -14.87
C ARG A 258 6.16 -11.35 -15.75
N MET A 259 4.99 -10.73 -15.67
CA MET A 259 3.81 -11.08 -16.47
C MET A 259 3.98 -10.79 -17.96
N GLY A 260 4.78 -9.79 -18.33
CA GLY A 260 5.15 -9.54 -19.73
C GLY A 260 6.05 -10.66 -20.26
N ILE A 261 7.14 -10.93 -19.55
CA ILE A 261 8.12 -11.98 -19.90
C ILE A 261 7.44 -13.34 -20.05
N SER A 262 6.59 -13.70 -19.08
CA SER A 262 5.91 -15.01 -19.09
C SER A 262 4.94 -15.22 -20.25
N ARG A 263 4.44 -14.13 -20.84
CA ARG A 263 3.58 -14.15 -22.03
C ARG A 263 4.38 -14.10 -23.34
N GLY A 264 5.70 -14.26 -23.28
CA GLY A 264 6.59 -14.13 -24.44
C GLY A 264 6.65 -12.70 -24.99
N GLN A 265 6.18 -11.70 -24.22
CA GLN A 265 6.28 -10.30 -24.61
C GLN A 265 7.56 -9.73 -23.99
N PRO A 266 8.59 -9.38 -24.78
CA PRO A 266 9.77 -8.77 -24.21
C PRO A 266 9.37 -7.50 -23.46
N VAL A 267 9.90 -7.32 -22.24
CA VAL A 267 9.74 -6.06 -21.51
C VAL A 267 10.26 -4.96 -22.43
N ASN A 268 9.36 -4.08 -22.87
CA ASN A 268 9.72 -2.99 -23.75
C ASN A 268 10.89 -2.23 -23.11
N LYS A 269 11.94 -1.88 -23.87
CA LYS A 269 13.07 -1.07 -23.38
C LYS A 269 12.60 0.24 -22.72
N MET A 270 11.42 0.72 -23.11
CA MET A 270 10.76 1.90 -22.55
C MET A 270 9.98 1.65 -21.24
N PHE A 271 9.91 0.42 -20.73
CA PHE A 271 9.13 0.12 -19.52
C PHE A 271 9.70 0.81 -18.27
N VAL A 272 10.98 0.60 -17.98
CA VAL A 272 11.65 1.24 -16.84
C VAL A 272 11.75 2.76 -17.02
N PRO A 273 12.21 3.29 -18.18
CA PRO A 273 12.16 4.74 -18.44
C PRO A 273 10.75 5.33 -18.32
N GLY A 274 9.71 4.59 -18.75
CA GLY A 274 8.32 5.02 -18.64
C GLY A 274 7.84 5.11 -17.21
N ILE A 275 8.17 4.14 -16.36
CA ILE A 275 7.88 4.19 -14.91
C ILE A 275 8.55 5.40 -14.27
N LEU A 276 9.84 5.60 -14.53
CA LEU A 276 10.59 6.73 -13.99
C LEU A 276 9.99 8.06 -14.47
N ALA A 277 9.68 8.18 -15.77
CA ALA A 277 9.08 9.39 -16.32
C ALA A 277 7.73 9.72 -15.66
N VAL A 278 6.85 8.75 -15.45
CA VAL A 278 5.55 8.98 -14.79
C VAL A 278 5.75 9.36 -13.32
N ASN A 279 6.59 8.64 -12.58
CA ASN A 279 6.82 8.96 -11.16
C ASN A 279 7.43 10.37 -11.01
N VAL A 280 8.47 10.69 -11.78
CA VAL A 280 9.10 12.02 -11.77
C VAL A 280 8.12 13.10 -12.19
N SER A 281 7.29 12.86 -13.22
CA SER A 281 6.29 13.85 -13.66
C SER A 281 5.23 14.11 -12.60
N VAL A 282 4.69 13.05 -11.97
CA VAL A 282 3.67 13.20 -10.92
C VAL A 282 4.25 13.91 -9.70
N ILE A 283 5.47 13.56 -9.28
CA ILE A 283 6.18 14.22 -8.17
C ILE A 283 6.47 15.69 -8.50
N ALA A 284 6.96 16.00 -9.70
CA ALA A 284 7.26 17.35 -10.12
C ALA A 284 5.99 18.22 -10.21
N ILE A 285 4.90 17.68 -10.79
CA ILE A 285 3.61 18.36 -10.84
C ILE A 285 3.10 18.64 -9.42
N ALA A 286 3.13 17.64 -8.54
CA ALA A 286 2.70 17.82 -7.16
C ALA A 286 3.55 18.85 -6.41
N TYR A 287 4.87 18.88 -6.66
CA TYR A 287 5.78 19.84 -6.04
C TYR A 287 5.43 21.24 -6.49
N CYS A 288 5.27 21.44 -7.81
CA CYS A 288 4.90 22.73 -8.36
C CYS A 288 3.54 23.22 -7.84
N LEU A 289 2.53 22.35 -7.84
CA LEU A 289 1.18 22.70 -7.41
C LEU A 289 1.13 23.02 -5.91
N THR A 290 1.84 22.25 -5.09
CA THR A 290 1.88 22.49 -3.64
C THR A 290 2.61 23.80 -3.31
N ASN A 291 3.75 24.07 -3.96
CA ASN A 291 4.62 25.17 -3.54
C ASN A 291 4.29 26.51 -4.22
N TYR A 292 3.76 26.49 -5.45
CA TYR A 292 3.49 27.71 -6.22
C TYR A 292 2.00 27.98 -6.45
N PHE A 293 1.14 26.98 -6.23
CA PHE A 293 -0.31 27.09 -6.48
C PHE A 293 -1.13 26.52 -5.32
N ALA A 294 -0.69 26.74 -4.07
CA ALA A 294 -1.30 26.16 -2.87
C ALA A 294 -2.82 26.40 -2.73
N ASP A 295 -3.30 27.55 -3.22
CA ASP A 295 -4.73 27.92 -3.17
C ASP A 295 -5.56 27.39 -4.35
N ALA A 296 -4.92 26.80 -5.37
CA ALA A 296 -5.63 26.30 -6.54
C ALA A 296 -6.52 25.09 -6.18
N PRO A 297 -7.68 24.92 -6.85
CA PRO A 297 -8.54 23.75 -6.64
C PRO A 297 -7.84 22.40 -6.84
N THR A 298 -6.73 22.38 -7.59
CA THR A 298 -5.88 21.20 -7.76
C THR A 298 -5.33 20.65 -6.46
N ARG A 299 -5.31 21.43 -5.37
CA ARG A 299 -4.96 20.94 -4.03
C ARG A 299 -5.81 19.76 -3.58
N PHE A 300 -7.08 19.68 -3.97
CA PHE A 300 -7.94 18.52 -3.63
C PHE A 300 -7.46 17.20 -4.26
N VAL A 301 -6.59 17.30 -5.27
CA VAL A 301 -5.98 16.15 -5.95
C VAL A 301 -4.53 15.96 -5.51
N PHE A 302 -3.77 17.06 -5.44
CA PHE A 302 -2.32 17.08 -5.31
C PHE A 302 -1.80 17.56 -3.94
N ASP A 303 -2.68 17.68 -2.94
CA ASP A 303 -2.28 17.85 -1.54
C ASP A 303 -2.14 16.49 -0.85
N VAL A 304 -1.04 16.30 -0.10
CA VAL A 304 -0.71 15.01 0.52
C VAL A 304 -1.76 14.57 1.56
N SER A 305 -2.51 15.51 2.14
CA SER A 305 -3.62 15.22 3.06
C SER A 305 -4.77 14.48 2.38
N PHE A 306 -4.84 14.45 1.05
CA PHE A 306 -5.81 13.68 0.28
C PHE A 306 -5.28 12.32 -0.16
N PHE A 307 -4.05 11.95 0.19
CA PHE A 307 -3.49 10.65 -0.19
C PHE A 307 -4.36 9.48 0.28
N THR A 308 -4.82 9.48 1.53
CA THR A 308 -5.70 8.40 2.05
C THR A 308 -7.08 8.37 1.37
N PHE A 309 -7.54 9.50 0.82
CA PHE A 309 -8.72 9.51 -0.05
C PHE A 309 -8.45 8.74 -1.34
N TRP A 310 -7.29 8.96 -1.97
CA TRP A 310 -6.90 8.23 -3.18
C TRP A 310 -6.71 6.73 -2.93
N VAL A 311 -6.13 6.35 -1.78
CA VAL A 311 -6.04 4.94 -1.34
C VAL A 311 -7.43 4.33 -1.21
N GLY A 312 -8.37 5.00 -0.53
CA GLY A 312 -9.75 4.54 -0.38
C GLY A 312 -10.49 4.42 -1.71
N LEU A 313 -10.31 5.40 -2.61
CA LEU A 313 -10.91 5.38 -3.94
C LEU A 313 -10.34 4.26 -4.81
N HIS A 314 -9.04 3.99 -4.70
CA HIS A 314 -8.39 2.89 -5.39
C HIS A 314 -8.92 1.53 -4.91
N GLN A 315 -9.13 1.38 -3.60
CA GLN A 315 -9.74 0.19 -3.04
C GLN A 315 -11.17 -0.01 -3.55
N TYR A 316 -11.98 1.03 -3.44
CA TYR A 316 -13.36 1.02 -3.89
C TYR A 316 -13.46 0.65 -5.38
N ALA A 317 -12.60 1.25 -6.22
CA ALA A 317 -12.54 0.93 -7.64
C ALA A 317 -12.19 -0.54 -7.90
N SER A 318 -11.27 -1.11 -7.13
CA SER A 318 -10.92 -2.52 -7.24
C SER A 318 -12.10 -3.44 -6.86
N ASP A 319 -12.90 -3.06 -5.85
CA ASP A 319 -14.11 -3.80 -5.48
C ASP A 319 -15.19 -3.70 -6.56
N VAL A 320 -15.45 -2.50 -7.09
CA VAL A 320 -16.39 -2.27 -8.19
C VAL A 320 -15.97 -3.02 -9.46
N PHE A 321 -14.68 -2.97 -9.81
CA PHE A 321 -14.13 -3.70 -10.96
C PHE A 321 -14.41 -5.21 -10.82
N ASN A 322 -14.11 -5.80 -9.66
CA ASN A 322 -14.33 -7.23 -9.43
C ASN A 322 -15.82 -7.60 -9.39
N TRP A 323 -16.67 -6.73 -8.86
CA TRP A 323 -18.12 -6.92 -8.88
C TRP A 323 -18.68 -6.89 -10.31
N LEU A 324 -18.31 -5.89 -11.10
CA LEU A 324 -18.69 -5.80 -12.51
C LEU A 324 -18.17 -7.00 -13.29
N LYS A 325 -16.94 -7.44 -13.04
CA LYS A 325 -16.37 -8.62 -13.70
C LYS A 325 -17.20 -9.88 -13.44
N ARG A 326 -17.61 -10.14 -12.19
CA ARG A 326 -18.41 -11.31 -11.79
C ARG A 326 -19.85 -11.32 -12.33
N LYS A 327 -20.41 -10.15 -12.67
CA LYS A 327 -21.80 -10.02 -13.13
C LYS A 327 -22.02 -10.21 -14.64
N ALA A 328 -21.00 -10.50 -15.44
CA ALA A 328 -21.22 -10.98 -16.83
C ALA A 328 -20.57 -12.33 -17.03
#